data_AF-A0A0R2HPF8-F1
#
_entry.id   AF-A0A0R2HPF8-F1
#
_cell.length_a   1.000
_cell.length_b   1.000
_cell.length_c   1.000
_cell.angle_alpha   90.00
_cell.angle_beta   90.00
_cell.angle_gamma   90.00
#
_symmetry.space_group_name_H-M   'P 1'
#
loop_
_entity.id
_entity.type
_entity.pdbx_description
1 polymer ?
#
loop_
_entity_poly.entity_id
_entity_poly.type
_entity_poly.pdbx_seq_one_letter_code
_entity_poly.pdbx_strand_id
1 'polypeptide(L)' 'MEDFMEIKNLKYFLAVAREENMSRAAEQLHVSQPTLSKTLKALEEEAVYQAQLQYFTQ' A
#
# COMPACT_ATOMS: atom_id res chain seq x y z
N MET A 1 1.67 -15.95 -7.34
CA MET A 1 2.08 -14.79 -6.53
C MET A 1 0.98 -13.78 -6.71
N GLU A 2 0.25 -13.41 -5.65
CA GLU A 2 -0.81 -12.40 -5.74
C GLU A 2 -0.18 -11.07 -6.14
N ASP A 3 -0.81 -10.38 -7.11
CA ASP A 3 -0.31 -9.12 -7.63
C ASP A 3 -0.61 -8.02 -6.58
N PHE A 4 0.39 -7.61 -5.80
CA PHE A 4 0.17 -6.62 -4.74
C PHE A 4 -0.17 -5.22 -5.29
N MET A 5 0.02 -4.97 -6.59
CA MET A 5 -0.32 -3.73 -7.28
C MET A 5 -1.79 -3.70 -7.77
N GLU A 6 -2.70 -4.24 -6.98
CA GLU A 6 -4.14 -4.16 -7.25
C GLU A 6 -4.72 -2.76 -6.98
N ILE A 7 -5.75 -2.38 -7.75
CA ILE A 7 -6.49 -1.11 -7.59
C ILE A 7 -6.97 -0.91 -6.15
N LYS A 8 -7.33 -1.98 -5.45
CA LYS A 8 -7.74 -1.91 -4.04
C LYS A 8 -6.63 -1.37 -3.13
N ASN A 9 -5.39 -1.82 -3.32
CA ASN A 9 -4.25 -1.40 -2.51
C ASN A 9 -3.87 0.06 -2.83
N LEU A 10 -4.00 0.47 -4.08
CA LEU A 10 -3.85 1.88 -4.48
C LEU A 10 -4.92 2.79 -3.87
N LYS A 11 -6.17 2.32 -3.71
CA LYS A 11 -7.21 3.05 -2.99
C LYS A 11 -6.88 3.22 -1.51
N TYR A 12 -6.30 2.19 -0.89
CA TYR A 12 -5.85 2.24 0.50
C TYR A 12 -4.72 3.25 0.68
N PHE A 13 -3.74 3.24 -0.24
CA PHE A 13 -2.66 4.22 -0.27
C PHE A 13 -3.20 5.65 -0.43
N LEU A 14 -4.09 5.86 -1.40
CA LEU A 14 -4.69 7.17 -1.64
C LEU A 14 -5.49 7.69 -0.45
N ALA A 15 -6.21 6.82 0.28
CA ALA A 15 -6.93 7.21 1.49
C ALA A 15 -5.97 7.69 2.58
N VAL A 16 -4.88 6.95 2.84
CA VAL A 16 -3.88 7.34 3.85
C VAL A 16 -3.15 8.63 3.45
N ALA A 17 -2.81 8.79 2.17
CA ALA A 17 -2.18 9.99 1.65
C ALA A 17 -3.09 11.23 1.76
N ARG A 18 -4.42 11.07 1.66
CA ARG A 18 -5.39 12.17 1.79
C ARG A 18 -5.68 12.54 3.24
N GLU A 19 -5.78 11.54 4.11
CA GLU A 19 -6.11 11.75 5.52
C GLU A 19 -4.88 12.16 6.36
N GLU A 20 -3.67 11.91 5.85
CA GLU A 20 -2.39 12.06 6.57
C GLU A 20 -2.40 11.37 7.94
N ASN A 21 -3.30 10.40 8.11
CA ASN A 21 -3.59 9.74 9.37
C ASN A 21 -4.12 8.32 9.12
N MET A 22 -3.37 7.33 9.60
CA MET A 22 -3.68 5.92 9.37
C MET A 22 -5.00 5.48 10.02
N SER A 23 -5.33 6.00 11.21
CA SER A 23 -6.55 5.64 11.93
C SER A 23 -7.79 6.20 11.24
N ARG A 24 -7.75 7.47 10.80
CA ARG A 24 -8.85 8.10 10.06
C ARG A 24 -9.10 7.43 8.71
N ALA A 25 -8.04 7.08 7.99
CA ALA A 25 -8.16 6.34 6.74
C ALA A 25 -8.77 4.95 6.94
N ALA A 26 -8.40 4.25 8.02
CA ALA A 26 -8.98 2.94 8.34
C ALA A 26 -10.48 3.05 8.67
N GLU A 27 -10.88 4.06 9.43
CA GLU A 27 -12.28 4.37 9.72
C GLU A 27 -13.07 4.69 8.45
N GLN A 28 -12.55 5.57 7.58
CA GLN A 28 -13.15 5.94 6.30
C GLN A 28 -13.35 4.73 5.37
N LEU A 29 -12.38 3.82 5.35
CA LEU A 29 -12.40 2.61 4.52
C LEU A 29 -13.17 1.45 5.16
N HIS A 30 -13.68 1.62 6.38
CA HIS A 30 -14.35 0.56 7.16
C HIS A 30 -13.48 -0.71 7.32
N VAL A 31 -12.19 -0.52 7.56
CA VAL A 31 -11.24 -1.61 7.82
C VAL A 31 -10.54 -1.40 9.16
N SER A 32 -9.92 -2.46 9.68
CA SER A 32 -9.05 -2.30 10.84
C SER A 32 -7.75 -1.58 10.43
N GLN A 33 -7.22 -0.73 11.31
CA GLN A 33 -5.92 -0.10 11.11
C GLN A 33 -4.79 -1.12 10.88
N PRO A 34 -4.72 -2.27 11.59
CA PRO A 34 -3.73 -3.31 11.31
C PRO A 34 -3.83 -3.89 9.89
N THR A 35 -5.06 -4.06 9.38
CA THR A 35 -5.28 -4.51 7.98
C THR A 35 -4.71 -3.49 7.00
N LEU A 36 -5.03 -2.21 7.19
CA LEU A 36 -4.56 -1.13 6.33
C LEU A 36 -3.03 -1.02 6.34
N SER A 37 -2.43 -1.03 7.53
CA SER A 37 -0.97 -0.99 7.72
C SER A 37 -0.26 -2.16 7.04
N LYS A 38 -0.77 -3.39 7.21
CA LYS A 38 -0.20 -4.59 6.57
C LYS A 38 -0.25 -4.50 5.04
N THR A 39 -1.38 -4.03 4.48
CA THR A 39 -1.53 -3.87 3.03
C THR A 39 -0.56 -2.83 2.48
N LEU A 40 -0.41 -1.67 3.15
CA LEU A 40 0.50 -0.63 2.67
C LEU A 40 1.96 -1.02 2.77
N LYS A 41 2.35 -1.73 3.83
CA LYS A 41 3.71 -2.26 3.97
C LYS A 41 4.06 -3.20 2.82
N ALA A 42 3.16 -4.11 2.47
CA ALA A 42 3.40 -5.03 1.36
C ALA A 42 3.43 -4.31 0.00
N LEU A 43 2.60 -3.27 -0.19
CA LEU A 43 2.63 -2.42 -1.38
C LEU A 43 3.98 -1.67 -1.51
N GLU A 44 4.51 -1.15 -0.40
CA GLU A 44 5.81 -0.48 -0.34
C GLU A 44 6.97 -1.44 -0.64
N GLU A 45 6.96 -2.62 -0.03
CA GLU A 45 7.97 -3.67 -0.26
C GLU A 45 8.03 -4.09 -1.73
N GLU A 46 6.88 -4.27 -2.38
CA GLU A 46 6.81 -4.61 -3.80
C GLU A 46 7.34 -3.48 -4.69
N ALA A 47 6.93 -2.23 -4.42
CA ALA A 47 7.38 -1.08 -5.19
C ALA A 47 8.91 -0.90 -5.10
N VAL A 48 9.48 -1.09 -3.91
CA VAL A 48 10.94 -1.06 -3.71
C VAL A 48 11.61 -2.22 -4.43
N TYR A 49 11.08 -3.44 -4.33
CA TYR A 49 11.63 -4.62 -4.98
C TYR A 49 11.67 -4.46 -6.51
N GLN A 50 10.56 -4.01 -7.11
CA GLN A 50 10.46 -3.74 -8.55
C GLN A 50 11.43 -2.65 -9.00
N ALA A 51 11.52 -1.54 -8.25
CA ALA A 51 12.48 -0.49 -8.54
C ALA A 51 13.93 -1.01 -8.49
N GLN A 52 14.26 -1.84 -7.49
CA GLN A 52 15.58 -2.44 -7.35
C GLN A 52 15.92 -3.40 -8.49
N LEU A 53 14.98 -4.26 -8.91
CA LEU A 53 15.18 -5.15 -10.06
C LEU A 53 15.49 -4.37 -11.34
N GLN A 54 14.80 -3.24 -11.57
CA GLN A 54 15.03 -2.39 -12.74
C GLN A 54 16.46 -1.80 -12.79
N TYR A 55 17.11 -1.57 -11.64
CA TYR A 55 18.51 -1.12 -11.61
C TYR A 55 19.50 -2.23 -11.99
N PHE A 56 19.21 -3.50 -11.69
CA PHE A 56 20.11 -4.63 -11.95
C PHE A 56 19.98 -5.21 -13.36
N THR A 57 18.89 -4.93 -14.07
CA THR A 57 18.66 -5.39 -15.46
C THR A 57 19.25 -4.44 -16.51
N GLN A 58 19.95 -3.39 -16.11
CA GLN A 58 20.63 -2.42 -16.98
C GLN A 58 22.10 -2.77 -17.19
#